data_AF-A0A9D7D124-F1
#
_entry.id   AF-A0A9D7D124-F1
#
_cell.length_a   1.000
_cell.length_b   1.000
_cell.length_c   1.000
_cell.angle_alpha   90.00
_cell.angle_beta   90.00
_cell.angle_gamma   90.00
#
_symmetry.space_group_name_H-M   'P 1'
#
loop_
_entity.id
_entity.type
_entity.pdbx_description
1 polymer ?
#
loop_
_entity_poly.entity_id
_entity_poly.type
_entity_poly.pdbx_seq_one_letter_code
_entity_poly.pdbx_strand_id
1 'polypeptide(L)'
;MSSSTGFAVAAENSPVRDRGLAASAVAFALALLVAGCSADAASPEAPPATPAPTATDTDAGGGEPDAAPAPQCGTPSTRSACGNDGAWVRGTVRFDAARFPKGSAPVLRVTLRHQFVLKKGEEAIGGRLHGWKNVPIKKPESGAVTFAIDMCAMGTAMWSEENDAFNLVLHIDEDGSNNLDEAQTNADVLRLAAPDKGELVKLVKVNVSCHAPPACVDVTLDCQDGTACTTIDPMKSCTKQGPGCKSDDSFCN
;
A
#
# COMPACT_ATOMS: atom_id res chain seq x y z
N MET A 1 -32.68 -23.53 -4.01
CA MET A 1 -33.00 -22.41 -3.10
C MET A 1 -31.91 -22.39 -2.04
N SER A 2 -30.87 -21.58 -2.23
CA SER A 2 -29.73 -21.48 -1.30
C SER A 2 -29.76 -20.08 -0.72
N SER A 3 -30.03 -19.99 0.59
CA SER A 3 -30.10 -18.73 1.32
C SER A 3 -28.68 -18.32 1.70
N SER A 4 -28.20 -17.21 1.14
CA SER A 4 -26.94 -16.57 1.53
C SER A 4 -27.21 -15.56 2.63
N THR A 5 -26.83 -15.87 3.86
CA THR A 5 -26.70 -14.88 4.93
C THR A 5 -25.34 -14.22 4.81
N GLY A 6 -25.29 -13.04 4.19
CA GLY A 6 -24.14 -12.14 4.25
C GLY A 6 -24.08 -11.47 5.63
N PHE A 7 -22.93 -11.54 6.28
CA PHE A 7 -22.66 -10.77 7.49
C PHE A 7 -22.05 -9.43 7.10
N ALA A 8 -22.70 -8.35 7.53
CA ALA A 8 -22.20 -7.00 7.46
C ALA A 8 -21.11 -6.81 8.52
N VAL A 9 -19.93 -6.38 8.11
CA VAL A 9 -18.96 -5.77 9.02
C VAL A 9 -19.53 -4.41 9.41
N ALA A 10 -19.82 -4.23 10.70
CA ALA A 10 -20.35 -2.99 11.22
C ALA A 10 -19.31 -1.87 11.06
N ALA A 11 -19.64 -0.89 10.22
CA ALA A 11 -19.08 0.44 10.31
C ALA A 11 -19.58 1.07 11.61
N GLU A 12 -18.77 1.06 12.66
CA GLU A 12 -19.05 1.85 13.86
C GLU A 12 -18.77 3.33 13.57
N ASN A 13 -19.81 4.01 13.10
CA ASN A 13 -20.01 5.44 13.26
C ASN A 13 -19.98 5.79 14.76
N SER A 14 -18.95 6.50 15.20
CA SER A 14 -18.99 7.19 16.50
C SER A 14 -19.66 8.56 16.35
N PRO A 15 -20.80 8.84 17.01
CA PRO A 15 -21.31 10.19 17.08
C PRO A 15 -20.55 10.97 18.17
N VAL A 16 -19.91 12.06 17.75
CA VAL A 16 -19.49 13.16 18.63
C VAL A 16 -20.72 13.84 19.21
N ARG A 17 -20.83 13.86 20.54
CA ARG A 17 -21.32 14.95 21.42
C ARG A 17 -21.47 14.40 22.84
N ASP A 18 -21.37 15.14 23.93
CA ASP A 18 -20.71 16.36 24.36
C ASP A 18 -21.08 16.45 25.87
N ARG A 19 -20.22 17.07 26.68
CA ARG A 19 -20.47 17.59 28.04
C ARG A 19 -20.41 16.64 29.25
N GLY A 20 -19.42 16.92 30.09
CA GLY A 20 -19.41 16.59 31.52
C GLY A 20 -18.20 17.23 32.20
N LEU A 21 -18.41 18.44 32.76
CA LEU A 21 -17.42 19.21 33.51
C LEU A 21 -16.82 18.43 34.70
N ALA A 22 -15.52 18.61 34.95
CA ALA A 22 -15.00 18.84 36.31
C ALA A 22 -13.60 19.44 36.25
N ALA A 23 -13.46 20.56 36.95
CA ALA A 23 -12.25 21.33 37.13
C ALA A 23 -11.22 20.61 38.02
N SER A 24 -9.94 20.86 37.78
CA SER A 24 -9.00 21.18 38.86
C SER A 24 -7.74 21.83 38.32
N ALA A 25 -7.47 23.01 38.86
CA ALA A 25 -6.28 23.80 38.63
C ALA A 25 -5.07 23.19 39.33
N VAL A 26 -3.91 23.24 38.66
CA VAL A 26 -2.61 23.39 39.34
C VAL A 26 -1.79 24.39 38.53
N ALA A 27 -1.41 25.47 39.20
CA ALA A 27 -0.52 26.52 38.74
C ALA A 27 0.93 26.23 39.14
N PHE A 28 1.85 27.09 38.65
CA PHE A 28 3.30 27.21 38.92
C PHE A 28 4.20 26.27 38.09
N ALA A 29 5.36 26.67 37.55
CA ALA A 29 6.15 27.91 37.54
C ALA A 29 7.08 27.85 36.30
N LEU A 30 7.25 28.94 35.56
CA LEU A 30 8.43 29.81 35.52
C LEU A 30 9.77 29.16 35.07
N ALA A 31 10.17 29.58 33.87
CA ALA A 31 11.52 29.85 33.35
C ALA A 31 12.57 28.73 33.26
N LEU A 32 13.15 28.58 32.07
CA LEU A 32 14.57 28.87 31.84
C LEU A 32 14.89 29.03 30.35
N LEU A 33 15.71 30.04 30.10
CA LEU A 33 16.21 30.51 28.81
C LEU A 33 17.11 29.46 28.13
N VAL A 34 16.97 29.32 26.81
CA VAL A 34 18.09 28.96 25.94
C VAL A 34 18.05 29.85 24.71
N ALA A 35 18.86 30.91 24.74
CA ALA A 35 19.27 31.65 23.55
C ALA A 35 20.50 30.94 22.97
N GLY A 36 20.41 30.48 21.72
CA GLY A 36 21.50 29.81 21.03
C GLY A 36 21.31 29.85 19.53
N CYS A 37 21.71 30.95 18.90
CA CYS A 37 21.87 31.06 17.44
C CYS A 37 22.95 32.11 17.15
N SER A 38 24.17 31.67 16.83
CA SER A 38 25.12 32.40 15.99
C SER A 38 26.29 31.47 15.67
N ALA A 39 26.34 30.97 14.44
CA ALA A 39 27.57 30.54 13.80
C ALA A 39 27.40 30.68 12.28
N ASP A 40 28.18 31.60 11.73
CA ASP A 40 28.28 31.98 10.33
C ASP A 40 28.58 30.79 9.40
N ALA A 41 27.88 30.76 8.28
CA ALA A 41 28.19 29.92 7.14
C ALA A 41 29.32 30.57 6.32
N ALA A 42 30.54 30.03 6.44
CA ALA A 42 31.61 30.32 5.50
C ALA A 42 31.45 29.46 4.23
N SER A 43 31.17 30.11 3.10
CA SER A 43 31.25 29.51 1.76
C SER A 43 32.71 29.22 1.39
N PRO A 44 33.05 28.01 0.92
CA PRO A 44 34.26 27.79 0.17
C PRO A 44 34.03 28.04 -1.32
N GLU A 45 34.85 28.96 -1.82
CA GLU A 45 35.19 29.31 -3.19
C GLU A 45 35.24 28.12 -4.16
N ALA A 46 34.59 28.28 -5.32
CA ALA A 46 34.70 27.37 -6.45
C ALA A 46 35.96 27.69 -7.28
N PRO A 47 36.84 26.72 -7.57
CA PRO A 47 37.90 26.91 -8.56
C PRO A 47 37.38 26.71 -10.00
N PRO A 48 38.07 27.30 -10.99
CA PRO A 48 37.53 27.57 -12.32
C PRO A 48 37.47 26.35 -13.25
N ALA A 49 36.50 26.42 -14.17
CA ALA A 49 36.34 25.50 -15.28
C ALA A 49 37.58 25.48 -16.19
N THR A 50 38.10 24.27 -16.44
CA THR A 50 39.10 24.01 -17.49
C THR A 50 38.41 23.28 -18.64
N PRO A 51 38.57 23.70 -19.92
CA PRO A 51 37.93 23.06 -21.05
C PRO A 51 38.77 21.90 -21.65
N ALA A 52 38.09 20.78 -21.93
CA ALA A 52 38.33 19.73 -22.93
C ALA A 52 39.67 18.93 -22.90
N PRO A 53 39.63 17.62 -23.23
CA PRO A 53 39.66 17.26 -24.64
C PRO A 53 38.66 16.16 -25.05
N THR A 54 38.25 16.28 -26.30
CA THR A 54 37.58 15.28 -27.13
C THR A 54 38.35 13.96 -27.10
N ALA A 55 37.73 12.91 -26.56
CA ALA A 55 38.12 11.53 -26.84
C ALA A 55 36.99 10.90 -27.68
N THR A 56 37.20 10.88 -28.98
CA THR A 56 36.63 9.87 -29.86
C THR A 56 37.11 8.51 -29.37
N ASP A 57 36.20 7.68 -28.90
CA ASP A 57 36.41 6.24 -28.90
C ASP A 57 35.18 5.52 -29.45
N THR A 58 35.50 4.50 -30.23
CA THR A 58 34.64 3.75 -31.12
C THR A 58 34.32 2.41 -30.46
N ASP A 59 33.17 1.83 -30.80
CA ASP A 59 32.69 0.49 -30.38
C ASP A 59 32.26 0.36 -28.90
N ALA A 60 31.15 -0.28 -28.54
CA ALA A 60 30.28 -1.20 -29.25
C ALA A 60 28.82 -0.92 -28.86
N GLY A 61 27.89 -1.15 -29.78
CA GLY A 61 26.45 -1.05 -29.54
C GLY A 61 26.01 -1.95 -28.39
N GLY A 62 25.95 -1.37 -27.19
CA GLY A 62 25.12 -1.88 -26.12
C GLY A 62 23.68 -1.66 -26.53
N GLY A 63 23.02 -2.72 -26.98
CA GLY A 63 21.57 -2.72 -27.05
C GLY A 63 21.05 -2.36 -25.67
N GLU A 64 20.41 -1.20 -25.56
CA GLU A 64 19.55 -0.91 -24.42
C GLU A 64 18.63 -2.14 -24.25
N PRO A 65 18.53 -2.72 -23.04
CA PRO A 65 17.54 -3.74 -22.82
C PRO A 65 16.20 -3.11 -23.15
N ASP A 66 15.52 -3.66 -24.17
CA ASP A 66 14.16 -3.30 -24.54
C ASP A 66 13.36 -3.06 -23.27
N ALA A 67 12.87 -1.83 -23.08
CA ALA A 67 12.04 -1.48 -21.95
C ALA A 67 10.92 -2.53 -21.88
N ALA A 68 10.84 -3.24 -20.75
CA ALA A 68 9.87 -4.30 -20.57
C ALA A 68 8.48 -3.80 -21.01
N PRO A 69 7.74 -4.57 -21.81
CA PRO A 69 6.43 -4.14 -22.28
C PRO A 69 5.57 -3.75 -21.08
N ALA A 70 4.87 -2.62 -21.20
CA ALA A 70 4.02 -2.10 -20.14
C ALA A 70 3.08 -3.21 -19.62
N PRO A 71 2.89 -3.34 -18.30
CA PRO A 71 2.00 -4.34 -17.74
C PRO A 71 0.62 -4.27 -18.40
N GLN A 72 0.20 -5.35 -19.05
CA GLN A 72 -1.13 -5.44 -19.64
C GLN A 72 -2.07 -6.12 -18.65
N CYS A 73 -2.71 -5.30 -17.82
CA CYS A 73 -3.80 -5.76 -16.98
C CYS A 73 -5.06 -5.93 -17.82
N GLY A 74 -5.66 -7.13 -17.75
CA GLY A 74 -7.01 -7.35 -18.29
C GLY A 74 -8.02 -6.38 -17.66
N THR A 75 -9.04 -6.00 -18.43
CA THR A 75 -10.15 -5.17 -17.92
C THR A 75 -10.88 -5.91 -16.79
N PRO A 76 -11.24 -5.23 -15.68
CA PRO A 76 -12.10 -5.82 -14.66
C PRO A 76 -13.36 -6.41 -15.28
N SER A 77 -13.78 -7.58 -14.82
CA SER A 77 -14.98 -8.26 -15.32
C SER A 77 -16.29 -7.63 -14.83
N THR A 78 -16.20 -6.69 -13.89
CA THR A 78 -17.34 -6.02 -13.26
C THR A 78 -17.06 -4.52 -13.15
N ARG A 79 -18.14 -3.73 -13.13
CA ARG A 79 -18.05 -2.30 -12.81
C ARG A 79 -17.56 -2.12 -11.37
N SER A 80 -16.78 -1.07 -11.10
CA SER A 80 -16.44 -0.70 -9.72
C SER A 80 -17.70 -0.31 -8.93
N ALA A 81 -17.71 -0.59 -7.62
CA ALA A 81 -18.72 -0.12 -6.69
C ALA A 81 -18.79 1.42 -6.61
N CYS A 82 -17.68 2.11 -6.89
CA CYS A 82 -17.66 3.57 -7.03
C CYS A 82 -18.22 4.07 -8.37
N GLY A 83 -18.57 3.17 -9.29
CA GLY A 83 -19.04 3.52 -10.62
C GLY A 83 -17.99 4.20 -11.51
N ASN A 84 -16.72 4.22 -11.07
CA ASN A 84 -15.56 4.81 -11.72
C ASN A 84 -14.47 3.75 -11.91
N ASP A 85 -13.97 3.58 -13.13
CA ASP A 85 -12.98 2.54 -13.43
C ASP A 85 -11.61 2.82 -12.81
N GLY A 86 -11.26 4.07 -12.52
CA GLY A 86 -10.03 4.46 -11.83
C GLY A 86 -9.90 3.89 -10.41
N ALA A 87 -11.00 3.39 -9.83
CA ALA A 87 -11.03 2.72 -8.52
C ALA A 87 -10.36 1.33 -8.49
N TRP A 88 -10.11 0.73 -9.66
CA TRP A 88 -9.48 -0.59 -9.73
C TRP A 88 -7.96 -0.52 -9.64
N VAL A 89 -7.39 -1.38 -8.79
CA VAL A 89 -5.97 -1.74 -8.81
C VAL A 89 -5.84 -3.15 -9.36
N ARG A 90 -5.03 -3.31 -10.39
CA ARG A 90 -4.88 -4.57 -11.13
C ARG A 90 -3.43 -4.92 -11.29
N GLY A 91 -3.15 -6.18 -11.56
CA GLY A 91 -1.79 -6.56 -11.87
C GLY A 91 -1.57 -8.02 -12.18
N THR A 92 -0.31 -8.31 -12.48
CA THR A 92 0.25 -9.65 -12.50
C THR A 92 1.26 -9.77 -11.38
N VAL A 93 1.12 -10.81 -10.58
CA VAL A 93 2.11 -11.22 -9.59
C VAL A 93 2.92 -12.35 -10.20
N ARG A 94 4.24 -12.25 -10.13
CA ARG A 94 5.20 -13.26 -10.57
C ARG A 94 5.93 -13.85 -9.37
N PHE A 95 6.23 -15.13 -9.42
CA PHE A 95 6.88 -15.86 -8.34
C PHE A 95 7.64 -17.08 -8.89
N ASP A 96 8.56 -17.61 -8.09
CA ASP A 96 9.25 -18.85 -8.45
C ASP A 96 8.27 -20.04 -8.40
N ALA A 97 7.94 -20.57 -9.58
CA ALA A 97 7.07 -21.72 -9.72
C ALA A 97 7.64 -22.99 -9.07
N ALA A 98 8.97 -23.13 -9.00
CA ALA A 98 9.62 -24.32 -8.44
C ALA A 98 9.33 -24.51 -6.95
N ARG A 99 8.92 -23.44 -6.27
CA ARG A 99 8.51 -23.44 -4.87
C ARG A 99 7.21 -24.21 -4.61
N PHE A 100 6.35 -24.31 -5.61
CA PHE A 100 5.00 -24.84 -5.44
C PHE A 100 4.89 -26.24 -6.06
N PRO A 101 4.96 -27.31 -5.23
CA PRO A 101 4.81 -28.66 -5.74
C PRO A 101 3.41 -28.87 -6.32
N LYS A 102 3.30 -29.83 -7.25
CA LYS A 102 2.03 -30.22 -7.84
C LYS A 102 1.03 -30.63 -6.76
N GLY A 103 -0.16 -30.03 -6.79
CA GLY A 103 -1.22 -30.28 -5.81
C GLY A 103 -1.23 -29.30 -4.64
N SER A 104 -0.26 -28.38 -4.55
CA SER A 104 -0.39 -27.22 -3.67
C SER A 104 -1.61 -26.36 -4.06
N ALA A 105 -2.19 -25.69 -3.07
CA ALA A 105 -3.35 -24.81 -3.24
C ALA A 105 -3.09 -23.40 -2.66
N PRO A 106 -2.00 -22.72 -3.07
CA PRO A 106 -1.66 -21.42 -2.50
C PRO A 106 -2.69 -20.35 -2.90
N VAL A 107 -2.82 -19.33 -2.06
CA VAL A 107 -3.73 -18.20 -2.27
C VAL A 107 -2.92 -16.91 -2.28
N LEU A 108 -3.07 -16.12 -3.34
CA LEU A 108 -2.59 -14.75 -3.32
C LEU A 108 -3.53 -13.90 -2.45
N ARG A 109 -3.01 -13.41 -1.33
CA ARG A 109 -3.59 -12.39 -0.48
C ARG A 109 -3.20 -11.02 -1.03
N VAL A 110 -4.20 -10.25 -1.44
CA VAL A 110 -4.04 -8.88 -1.93
C VAL A 110 -4.62 -7.95 -0.88
N THR A 111 -3.81 -7.06 -0.30
CA THR A 111 -4.32 -6.04 0.63
C THR A 111 -3.93 -4.64 0.16
N LEU A 112 -4.91 -3.75 0.17
CA LEU A 112 -4.73 -2.33 -0.09
C LEU A 112 -4.76 -1.61 1.25
N ARG A 113 -3.73 -0.83 1.53
CA ARG A 113 -3.51 -0.20 2.83
C ARG A 113 -3.14 1.26 2.66
N HIS A 114 -3.61 2.09 3.56
CA HIS A 114 -3.12 3.46 3.65
C HIS A 114 -1.73 3.49 4.30
N GLN A 115 -0.97 4.53 3.97
CA GLN A 115 0.38 4.72 4.49
C GLN A 115 0.44 5.25 5.94
N PHE A 116 -0.70 5.62 6.53
CA PHE A 116 -0.81 5.99 7.94
C PHE A 116 -1.20 4.79 8.81
N VAL A 117 -1.06 4.96 10.12
CA VAL A 117 -1.43 3.95 11.14
C VAL A 117 -2.31 4.60 12.20
N LEU A 118 -3.33 3.88 12.65
CA LEU A 118 -4.22 4.26 13.76
C LEU A 118 -4.04 3.34 14.97
N LYS A 119 -3.53 2.11 14.74
CA LYS A 119 -3.30 1.10 15.78
C LYS A 119 -1.86 0.60 15.70
N LYS A 120 -1.26 0.37 16.86
CA LYS A 120 0.06 -0.26 16.98
C LYS A 120 0.05 -1.62 16.27
N GLY A 121 1.08 -1.90 15.49
CA GLY A 121 1.24 -3.11 14.70
C GLY A 121 0.79 -2.97 13.24
N GLU A 122 -0.01 -1.96 12.89
CA GLU A 122 -0.38 -1.70 11.50
C GLU A 122 0.85 -1.36 10.65
N GLU A 123 1.85 -0.70 11.25
CA GLU A 123 3.13 -0.37 10.60
C GLU A 123 3.88 -1.60 10.09
N ALA A 124 3.75 -2.75 10.76
CA ALA A 124 4.47 -3.98 10.41
C ALA A 124 3.84 -4.71 9.22
N ILE A 125 2.56 -4.44 8.92
CA ILE A 125 1.80 -5.12 7.87
C ILE A 125 1.48 -4.18 6.68
N GLY A 126 2.17 -3.05 6.56
CA GLY A 126 2.02 -2.12 5.45
C GLY A 126 1.01 -1.00 5.67
N GLY A 127 0.55 -0.79 6.90
CA GLY A 127 -0.30 0.33 7.31
C GLY A 127 -1.78 -0.03 7.50
N ARG A 128 -2.62 1.00 7.60
CA ARG A 128 -4.06 0.88 7.89
C ARG A 128 -4.79 0.17 6.75
N LEU A 129 -5.48 -0.93 7.05
CA LEU A 129 -6.27 -1.67 6.06
C LEU A 129 -7.36 -0.79 5.45
N HIS A 130 -7.39 -0.74 4.11
CA HIS A 130 -8.46 -0.14 3.33
C HIS A 130 -9.35 -1.23 2.74
N GLY A 131 -8.75 -2.25 2.13
CA GLY A 131 -9.48 -3.40 1.61
C GLY A 131 -8.60 -4.60 1.30
N TRP A 132 -9.22 -5.75 1.05
CA TRP A 132 -8.51 -6.99 0.72
C TRP A 132 -9.26 -7.84 -0.31
N LYS A 133 -8.53 -8.78 -0.92
CA LYS A 133 -9.06 -9.83 -1.79
C LYS A 133 -8.20 -11.08 -1.73
N ASN A 134 -8.88 -12.23 -1.77
CA ASN A 134 -8.26 -13.54 -1.85
C ASN A 134 -8.35 -14.07 -3.29
N VAL A 135 -7.22 -14.47 -3.86
CA VAL A 135 -7.13 -14.97 -5.24
C VAL A 135 -6.50 -16.36 -5.24
N PRO A 136 -7.30 -17.43 -5.37
CA PRO A 136 -6.77 -18.79 -5.46
C PRO A 136 -5.84 -18.96 -6.68
N ILE A 137 -4.63 -19.49 -6.46
CA ILE A 137 -3.66 -19.73 -7.53
C ILE A 137 -3.90 -21.14 -8.09
N LYS A 138 -4.69 -21.22 -9.16
CA LYS A 138 -5.10 -22.50 -9.76
C LYS A 138 -4.00 -23.24 -10.53
N LYS A 139 -2.95 -22.52 -10.95
CA LYS A 139 -1.85 -23.02 -11.78
C LYS A 139 -0.51 -22.46 -11.28
N PRO A 140 -0.06 -22.84 -10.08
CA PRO A 140 1.17 -22.30 -9.50
C PRO A 140 2.41 -22.59 -10.35
N GLU A 141 2.39 -23.67 -11.17
CA GLU A 141 3.45 -24.02 -12.10
C GLU A 141 3.70 -22.96 -13.20
N SER A 142 2.75 -22.03 -13.41
CA SER A 142 2.93 -20.94 -14.35
C SER A 142 3.85 -19.82 -13.83
N GLY A 143 4.12 -19.78 -12.53
CA GLY A 143 4.91 -18.73 -11.89
C GLY A 143 4.26 -17.35 -11.94
N ALA A 144 2.97 -17.27 -12.28
CA ALA A 144 2.25 -16.02 -12.38
C ALA A 144 0.76 -16.14 -12.03
N VAL A 145 0.19 -15.08 -11.45
CA VAL A 145 -1.24 -14.96 -11.19
C VAL A 145 -1.69 -13.51 -11.37
N THR A 146 -2.82 -13.30 -12.04
CA THR A 146 -3.40 -11.97 -12.19
C THR A 146 -4.37 -11.65 -11.06
N PHE A 147 -4.43 -10.40 -10.64
CA PHE A 147 -5.40 -9.92 -9.66
C PHE A 147 -6.08 -8.62 -10.13
N ALA A 148 -7.23 -8.36 -9.52
CA ALA A 148 -7.95 -7.09 -9.61
C ALA A 148 -8.71 -6.86 -8.31
N ILE A 149 -8.45 -5.75 -7.63
CA ILE A 149 -9.13 -5.32 -6.41
C ILE A 149 -9.75 -3.94 -6.67
N ASP A 150 -11.00 -3.77 -6.27
CA ASP A 150 -11.71 -2.48 -6.33
C ASP A 150 -11.56 -1.83 -4.96
N MET A 151 -11.03 -0.59 -4.92
CA MET A 151 -10.87 0.14 -3.66
C MET A 151 -12.21 0.28 -2.93
N CYS A 152 -13.31 0.37 -3.69
CA CYS A 152 -14.64 0.60 -3.15
C CYS A 152 -15.41 -0.70 -2.83
N ALA A 153 -14.80 -1.87 -3.00
CA ALA A 153 -15.48 -3.15 -2.76
C ALA A 153 -15.98 -3.30 -1.31
N MET A 154 -15.36 -2.58 -0.37
CA MET A 154 -15.73 -2.60 1.05
C MET A 154 -16.56 -1.39 1.47
N GLY A 155 -17.10 -0.64 0.50
CA GLY A 155 -18.11 0.39 0.74
C GLY A 155 -17.58 1.79 1.02
N THR A 156 -16.26 2.00 0.95
CA THR A 156 -15.64 3.31 1.21
C THR A 156 -14.73 3.72 0.06
N ALA A 157 -14.98 4.89 -0.52
CA ALA A 157 -14.12 5.53 -1.50
C ALA A 157 -13.08 6.41 -0.80
N MET A 158 -11.79 6.19 -1.05
CA MET A 158 -10.72 7.03 -0.51
C MET A 158 -9.65 7.26 -1.57
N TRP A 159 -9.70 8.37 -2.27
CA TRP A 159 -8.82 8.60 -3.43
C TRP A 159 -7.43 9.07 -2.99
N SER A 160 -6.39 8.77 -3.78
CA SER A 160 -5.02 9.16 -3.47
C SER A 160 -4.83 10.68 -3.45
N GLU A 161 -5.64 11.42 -4.18
CA GLU A 161 -5.66 12.89 -4.14
C GLU A 161 -6.00 13.43 -2.74
N GLU A 162 -6.74 12.68 -1.92
CA GLU A 162 -7.14 13.09 -0.56
C GLU A 162 -6.52 12.24 0.56
N ASN A 163 -5.78 11.18 0.19
CA ASN A 163 -5.30 10.15 1.13
C ASN A 163 -3.87 9.66 0.86
N ASP A 164 -3.17 10.25 -0.11
CA ASP A 164 -1.84 9.82 -0.61
C ASP A 164 -1.87 8.42 -1.28
N ALA A 165 -0.70 7.94 -1.70
CA ALA A 165 -0.53 6.62 -2.26
C ALA A 165 -0.91 5.52 -1.25
N PHE A 166 -1.44 4.42 -1.79
CA PHE A 166 -1.70 3.21 -1.04
C PHE A 166 -0.50 2.29 -1.06
N ASN A 167 -0.27 1.57 0.03
CA ASN A 167 0.56 0.37 0.03
C ASN A 167 -0.28 -0.81 -0.43
N LEU A 168 0.10 -1.41 -1.54
CA LEU A 168 -0.39 -2.68 -2.02
C LEU A 168 0.55 -3.78 -1.52
N VAL A 169 0.05 -4.62 -0.61
CA VAL A 169 0.77 -5.81 -0.14
C VAL A 169 0.24 -7.02 -0.88
N LEU A 170 1.16 -7.73 -1.54
CA LEU A 170 0.91 -8.94 -2.31
C LEU A 170 1.67 -10.08 -1.64
N HIS A 171 0.94 -11.08 -1.17
CA HIS A 171 1.47 -12.15 -0.33
C HIS A 171 0.89 -13.48 -0.78
N ILE A 172 1.74 -14.48 -1.03
CA ILE A 172 1.28 -15.86 -1.29
C ILE A 172 1.22 -16.60 0.04
N ASP A 173 0.00 -16.87 0.48
CA ASP A 173 -0.32 -17.72 1.63
C ASP A 173 -0.36 -19.19 1.16
N GLU A 174 0.52 -20.00 1.75
CA GLU A 174 0.73 -21.38 1.31
C GLU A 174 -0.11 -22.40 2.06
N ASP A 175 -0.50 -22.10 3.29
CA ASP A 175 -1.17 -23.03 4.20
C ASP A 175 -2.61 -22.62 4.57
N GLY A 176 -3.03 -21.43 4.14
CA GLY A 176 -4.37 -20.87 4.33
C GLY A 176 -4.52 -20.05 5.61
N SER A 177 -3.46 -19.83 6.39
CA SER A 177 -3.52 -19.21 7.72
C SER A 177 -3.80 -17.71 7.70
N ASN A 178 -3.66 -17.05 6.54
CA ASN A 178 -3.78 -15.60 6.37
C ASN A 178 -5.08 -15.15 5.71
N ASN A 179 -6.18 -15.83 6.03
CA ASN A 179 -7.49 -15.53 5.45
C ASN A 179 -8.20 -14.37 6.15
N LEU A 180 -8.09 -13.15 5.61
CA LEU A 180 -8.78 -11.96 6.14
C LEU A 180 -10.33 -12.04 6.10
N ASP A 181 -10.93 -12.95 5.31
CA ASP A 181 -12.38 -13.17 5.34
C ASP A 181 -12.85 -13.79 6.68
N GLU A 182 -11.93 -14.34 7.47
CA GLU A 182 -12.19 -14.94 8.79
C GLU A 182 -11.99 -13.95 9.94
N ALA A 183 -11.58 -12.72 9.66
CA ALA A 183 -11.34 -11.72 10.69
C ALA A 183 -12.65 -11.27 11.34
N GLN A 184 -12.75 -11.38 12.67
CA GLN A 184 -13.91 -10.90 13.45
C GLN A 184 -13.57 -9.68 14.31
N THR A 185 -12.30 -9.49 14.61
CA THR A 185 -11.79 -8.41 15.44
C THR A 185 -10.61 -7.71 14.75
N ASN A 186 -10.25 -6.53 15.25
CA ASN A 186 -9.05 -5.84 14.78
C ASN A 186 -7.76 -6.62 15.08
N ALA A 187 -7.75 -7.41 16.15
CA ALA A 187 -6.61 -8.27 16.46
C ALA A 187 -6.48 -9.39 15.42
N ASP A 188 -7.60 -9.95 14.96
CA ASP A 188 -7.60 -10.92 13.87
C ASP A 188 -7.08 -10.30 12.58
N VAL A 189 -7.51 -9.07 12.25
CA VAL A 189 -6.99 -8.37 11.07
C VAL A 189 -5.47 -8.24 11.13
N LEU A 190 -4.90 -7.83 12.26
CA LEU A 190 -3.44 -7.71 12.41
C LEU A 190 -2.73 -9.06 12.25
N ARG A 191 -3.28 -10.12 12.87
CA ARG A 191 -2.71 -11.47 12.82
C ARG A 191 -2.81 -12.08 11.42
N LEU A 192 -4.01 -12.09 10.84
CA LEU A 192 -4.30 -12.69 9.53
C LEU A 192 -3.63 -11.95 8.38
N ALA A 193 -3.33 -10.65 8.54
CA ALA A 193 -2.62 -9.88 7.55
C ALA A 193 -1.09 -10.03 7.57
N ALA A 194 -0.52 -10.59 8.64
CA ALA A 194 0.91 -10.69 8.79
C ALA A 194 1.44 -11.86 7.96
N PRO A 195 2.26 -11.63 6.91
CA PRO A 195 2.85 -12.72 6.16
C PRO A 195 3.76 -13.56 7.06
N ASP A 196 3.66 -14.88 6.96
CA ASP A 196 4.50 -15.76 7.74
C ASP A 196 5.93 -15.80 7.19
N LYS A 197 6.88 -16.08 8.09
CA LYS A 197 8.28 -16.17 7.70
C LYS A 197 8.47 -17.35 6.74
N GLY A 198 9.16 -17.08 5.64
CA GLY A 198 9.35 -18.01 4.55
C GLY A 198 8.45 -17.69 3.37
N GLU A 199 7.23 -17.17 3.56
CA GLU A 199 6.26 -16.94 2.49
C GLU A 199 6.64 -15.79 1.56
N LEU A 200 6.24 -15.88 0.29
CA LEU A 200 6.57 -14.86 -0.72
C LEU A 200 5.69 -13.63 -0.55
N VAL A 201 6.31 -12.47 -0.37
CA VAL A 201 5.59 -11.20 -0.18
C VAL A 201 6.32 -10.03 -0.83
N LYS A 202 5.55 -9.01 -1.23
CA LYS A 202 6.06 -7.71 -1.66
C LYS A 202 5.08 -6.61 -1.24
N LEU A 203 5.64 -5.47 -0.81
CA LEU A 203 4.91 -4.22 -0.67
C LEU A 203 5.32 -3.28 -1.81
N VAL A 204 4.33 -2.73 -2.52
CA VAL A 204 4.54 -1.70 -3.54
C VAL A 204 3.58 -0.55 -3.30
N LYS A 205 3.93 0.67 -3.76
CA LYS A 205 3.03 1.82 -3.69
C LYS A 205 2.21 1.94 -4.97
N VAL A 206 0.93 2.28 -4.84
CA VAL A 206 0.02 2.52 -5.96
C VAL A 206 -0.79 3.78 -5.71
N ASN A 207 -0.97 4.58 -6.76
CA ASN A 207 -1.90 5.70 -6.76
C ASN A 207 -3.23 5.24 -7.36
N VAL A 208 -4.32 5.59 -6.69
CA VAL A 208 -5.68 5.30 -7.15
C VAL A 208 -6.42 6.62 -7.28
N SER A 209 -6.82 6.95 -8.50
CA SER A 209 -7.32 8.27 -8.87
C SER A 209 -8.64 8.16 -9.61
N CYS A 210 -9.58 9.06 -9.30
CA CYS A 210 -10.85 9.12 -10.02
C CYS A 210 -10.72 9.82 -11.39
N HIS A 211 -9.57 10.44 -11.66
CA HIS A 211 -9.26 11.18 -12.88
C HIS A 211 -8.31 10.40 -13.81
N ALA A 212 -7.83 9.23 -13.38
CA ALA A 212 -6.89 8.41 -14.12
C ALA A 212 -7.49 7.04 -14.49
N PRO A 213 -6.93 6.36 -15.51
CA PRO A 213 -7.22 4.95 -15.74
C PRO A 213 -6.84 4.09 -14.52
N PRO A 214 -7.45 2.91 -14.36
CA PRO A 214 -7.11 2.02 -13.26
C PRO A 214 -5.66 1.58 -13.25
N ALA A 215 -5.07 1.63 -12.05
CA ALA A 215 -3.68 1.24 -11.81
C ALA A 215 -3.41 -0.19 -12.28
N CYS A 216 -2.24 -0.37 -12.87
CA CYS A 216 -1.78 -1.66 -13.36
C CYS A 216 -0.31 -1.89 -12.99
N VAL A 217 -0.04 -2.97 -12.25
CA VAL A 217 1.30 -3.31 -11.79
C VAL A 217 1.73 -4.71 -12.24
N ASP A 218 3.03 -4.89 -12.50
CA ASP A 218 3.64 -6.20 -12.66
C ASP A 218 4.70 -6.35 -11.55
N VAL A 219 4.48 -7.28 -10.63
CA VAL A 219 5.24 -7.38 -9.38
C VAL A 219 5.82 -8.78 -9.23
N THR A 220 7.13 -8.88 -9.07
CA THR A 220 7.78 -10.13 -8.67
C THR A 220 7.86 -10.20 -7.15
N LEU A 221 7.39 -11.30 -6.56
CA LEU A 221 7.53 -11.56 -5.13
C LEU A 221 8.87 -12.24 -4.87
N ASP A 222 9.71 -11.59 -4.08
CA ASP A 222 11.11 -11.97 -3.86
C ASP A 222 11.53 -11.90 -2.38
N CYS A 223 10.67 -11.37 -1.49
CA CYS A 223 10.96 -11.24 -0.06
C CYS A 223 10.25 -12.33 0.74
N GLN A 224 10.92 -12.86 1.78
CA GLN A 224 10.48 -14.00 2.58
C GLN A 224 10.65 -13.80 4.09
N ASP A 225 11.02 -12.59 4.53
CA ASP A 225 11.30 -12.29 5.94
C ASP A 225 10.02 -11.95 6.74
N GLY A 226 8.86 -12.42 6.29
CA GLY A 226 7.57 -12.15 6.91
C GLY A 226 7.28 -10.65 6.97
N THR A 227 6.87 -10.15 8.13
CA THR A 227 6.50 -8.73 8.32
C THR A 227 7.65 -7.74 8.06
N ALA A 228 8.91 -8.17 8.07
CA ALA A 228 10.02 -7.31 7.68
C ALA A 228 9.92 -6.84 6.22
N CYS A 229 9.28 -7.63 5.35
CA CYS A 229 9.03 -7.28 3.94
C CYS A 229 7.93 -6.25 3.75
N THR A 230 7.10 -6.02 4.78
CA THR A 230 5.90 -5.17 4.72
C THR A 230 5.94 -4.03 5.72
N THR A 231 7.01 -3.92 6.51
CA THR A 231 7.15 -2.84 7.49
C THR A 231 7.30 -1.51 6.77
N ILE A 232 6.58 -0.50 7.25
CA ILE A 232 6.63 0.86 6.73
C ILE A 232 7.01 1.84 7.83
N ASP A 233 7.57 2.97 7.41
CA ASP A 233 7.53 4.19 8.19
C ASP A 233 6.18 4.87 7.96
N PRO A 234 5.33 5.02 8.99
CA PRO A 234 4.04 5.67 8.83
C PRO A 234 4.20 7.12 8.37
N MET A 235 3.33 7.52 7.46
CA MET A 235 3.24 8.90 7.01
C MET A 235 2.86 9.81 8.18
N LYS A 236 3.60 10.90 8.37
CA LYS A 236 3.35 11.89 9.45
C LYS A 236 2.31 12.94 9.07
N SER A 237 2.19 13.24 7.78
CA SER A 237 1.29 14.23 7.21
C SER A 237 1.21 14.05 5.69
N CYS A 238 0.09 14.43 5.10
CA CYS A 238 -0.04 14.61 3.64
C CYS A 238 -0.86 15.86 3.31
N THR A 239 -0.77 16.27 2.05
CA THR A 239 -1.48 17.44 1.51
C THR A 239 -2.42 17.00 0.41
N LYS A 240 -3.64 17.56 0.39
CA LYS A 240 -4.61 17.30 -0.68
C LYS A 240 -4.05 17.73 -2.04
N GLN A 241 -4.24 16.88 -3.04
CA GLN A 241 -3.83 17.12 -4.42
C GLN A 241 -5.02 17.58 -5.26
N GLY A 242 -4.78 18.50 -6.19
CA GLY A 242 -5.78 19.02 -7.13
C GLY A 242 -5.57 18.48 -8.54
N PRO A 243 -6.63 18.19 -9.31
CA PRO A 243 -8.04 18.22 -8.91
C PRO A 243 -8.38 17.06 -7.96
N GLY A 244 -9.04 17.36 -6.84
CA GLY A 244 -9.44 16.33 -5.87
C GLY A 244 -10.60 15.47 -6.37
N CYS A 245 -10.75 14.30 -5.77
CA CYS A 245 -11.95 13.46 -5.90
C CYS A 245 -12.80 13.64 -4.64
N LYS A 246 -14.10 13.35 -4.70
CA LYS A 246 -14.93 13.34 -3.48
C LYS A 246 -14.82 11.96 -2.83
N SER A 247 -13.93 11.83 -1.85
CA SER A 247 -13.85 10.62 -1.01
C SER A 247 -14.96 10.62 0.04
N ASP A 248 -15.26 9.44 0.58
CA ASP A 248 -16.11 9.29 1.77
C ASP A 248 -15.37 9.74 3.04
N ASP A 249 -14.04 9.60 3.03
CA ASP A 249 -13.14 10.06 4.09
C ASP A 249 -11.81 10.55 3.50
N SER A 250 -11.15 11.47 4.20
CA SER A 250 -9.95 12.19 3.75
C SER A 250 -8.99 12.40 4.90
N PHE A 251 -7.78 11.86 4.79
CA PHE A 251 -6.72 12.04 5.78
C PHE A 251 -5.81 13.24 5.53
N CYS A 252 -5.66 13.65 4.27
CA CYS A 252 -4.83 14.79 3.93
C CYS A 252 -5.56 16.10 4.21
N ASN A 253 -4.80 17.11 4.63
CA ASN A 253 -5.29 18.46 4.89
C ASN A 253 -4.85 19.45 3.81
#